data_AF-A0A0G0EY95-F1
#
_entry.id   AF-A0A0G0EY95-F1
#
_cell.length_a   1.000
_cell.length_b   1.000
_cell.length_c   1.000
_cell.angle_alpha   90.00
_cell.angle_beta   90.00
_cell.angle_gamma   90.00
#
_symmetry.space_group_name_H-M   'P 1'
#
loop_
_entity.id
_entity.type
_entity.pdbx_description
1 polymer ?
#
loop_
_entity_poly.entity_id
_entity_poly.type
_entity_poly.pdbx_seq_one_letter_code
_entity_poly.pdbx_strand_id
1 'polypeptide(L)' 'MSQITIPKKEYSQLKKQSQAYKKIAGRLFAAIVKDSIEDVIIDFKKTGLYTKNFLSDLENGLRKSSYGK' A
#
# COMPACT_ATOMS: atom_id res chain seq x y z
N MET A 1 2.26 21.53 25.64
CA MET A 1 2.55 20.08 25.71
C MET A 1 2.27 19.62 27.11
N SER A 2 1.37 18.65 27.30
CA SER A 2 1.07 18.07 28.61
C SER A 2 2.15 17.05 28.99
N GLN A 3 2.80 17.25 30.13
CA GLN A 3 3.73 16.26 30.68
C GLN A 3 2.92 15.14 31.34
N ILE A 4 3.03 13.92 30.80
CA ILE A 4 2.36 12.73 31.33
C ILE A 4 3.43 11.82 31.90
N THR A 5 3.30 11.48 33.18
CA THR A 5 4.20 10.56 33.87
C THR A 5 3.52 9.21 33.98
N ILE A 6 4.16 8.16 33.44
CA ILE A 6 3.67 6.79 33.52
C ILE A 6 4.74 5.85 34.08
N PRO A 7 4.36 4.74 34.73
CA PRO A 7 5.28 3.70 35.14
C PRO A 7 6.12 3.17 33.98
N LYS A 8 7.41 2.88 34.24
CA LYS A 8 8.34 2.36 33.22
C LYS A 8 7.82 1.09 32.53
N LYS A 9 7.17 0.20 33.29
CA LYS A 9 6.56 -1.05 32.77
C LYS A 9 5.47 -0.75 31.74
N GLU A 10 4.60 0.21 32.06
CA GLU A 10 3.52 0.63 31.18
C GLU A 10 4.08 1.29 29.91
N TYR A 11 5.07 2.18 30.06
CA TYR A 11 5.77 2.78 28.92
C TYR A 11 6.37 1.72 27.99
N SER A 12 7.08 0.73 28.54
CA SER A 12 7.68 -0.35 27.74
C SER A 12 6.62 -1.14 26.97
N GLN A 13 5.47 -1.40 27.58
CA GLN A 13 4.38 -2.13 26.94
C GLN A 13 3.72 -1.31 25.82
N LEU A 14 3.40 -0.04 26.08
CA LEU A 14 2.86 0.88 25.09
C LEU A 14 3.82 1.11 23.92
N LYS A 15 5.13 1.23 24.20
CA LYS A 15 6.16 1.34 23.15
C LYS A 15 6.15 0.13 22.23
N LYS A 16 6.11 -1.09 22.79
CA LYS A 16 6.05 -2.34 22.01
C LYS A 16 4.79 -2.42 21.16
N GLN A 17 3.63 -2.09 21.73
CA GLN A 17 2.35 -2.05 21.00
C GLN A 17 2.38 -1.03 19.85
N SER A 18 2.91 0.18 20.10
CA SER A 18 3.00 1.23 19.07
C SER A 18 3.89 0.82 17.90
N GLN A 19 5.00 0.13 18.18
CA GLN A 19 5.91 -0.36 17.14
C GLN A 19 5.27 -1.46 16.31
N ALA A 20 4.55 -2.38 16.96
CA ALA A 20 3.80 -3.43 16.27
C ALA A 20 2.71 -2.82 15.38
N TYR A 21 1.91 -1.89 15.93
CA TYR A 21 0.89 -1.17 15.18
C TYR A 21 1.46 -0.43 13.98
N LYS A 22 2.56 0.33 14.13
CA LYS A 22 3.22 1.03 13.01
C LYS A 22 3.68 0.08 11.91
N LYS A 23 4.23 -1.09 12.26
CA LYS A 23 4.65 -2.10 11.29
C LYS A 23 3.48 -2.70 10.52
N ILE A 24 2.35 -2.92 11.19
CA ILE A 24 1.15 -3.49 10.58
C ILE A 24 0.45 -2.44 9.73
N ALA A 25 0.18 -1.25 10.28
CA ALA A 25 -0.47 -0.15 9.60
C ALA A 25 0.25 0.22 8.30
N GLY A 26 1.58 0.35 8.32
CA GLY A 26 2.34 0.69 7.11
C GLY A 26 2.18 -0.34 5.98
N ARG A 27 2.10 -1.63 6.31
CA ARG A 27 1.87 -2.70 5.32
C ARG A 27 0.41 -2.79 4.89
N LEU A 28 -0.52 -2.62 5.82
CA LEU A 28 -1.95 -2.73 5.57
C LEU A 28 -2.44 -1.58 4.68
N PHE A 29 -2.03 -0.34 4.97
CA PHE A 29 -2.37 0.81 4.13
C PHE A 29 -1.72 0.72 2.76
N ALA A 30 -0.48 0.25 2.66
CA ALA A 30 0.16 0.00 1.36
C ALA A 30 -0.57 -1.09 0.55
N ALA A 31 -1.13 -2.10 1.21
CA ALA A 31 -1.92 -3.15 0.56
C ALA A 31 -3.31 -2.67 0.13
N ILE A 32 -3.96 -1.81 0.92
CA ILE A 32 -5.29 -1.25 0.60
C ILE A 32 -5.23 -0.26 -0.58
N VAL A 33 -4.11 0.44 -0.77
CA VAL A 33 -3.95 1.46 -1.83
C VAL A 33 -3.45 0.86 -3.16
N LYS A 34 -3.16 -0.44 -3.20
CA LYS A 34 -2.69 -1.08 -4.44
C LYS A 34 -3.89 -1.46 -5.31
N ASP A 35 -4.15 -0.67 -6.34
CA ASP A 35 -5.15 -0.97 -7.36
C ASP A 35 -4.87 -2.33 -8.02
N SER A 36 -5.91 -3.06 -8.40
CA SER A 36 -5.73 -4.29 -9.18
C SER A 36 -5.10 -3.95 -10.54
N ILE A 37 -4.50 -4.95 -11.20
CA ILE A 37 -3.99 -4.77 -12.57
C ILE A 37 -5.13 -4.32 -13.48
N GLU A 38 -6.31 -4.90 -13.28
CA GLU A 38 -7.54 -4.60 -14.02
C GLU A 38 -7.96 -3.13 -13.83
N ASP A 39 -7.92 -2.61 -12.60
CA ASP A 39 -8.24 -1.20 -12.30
C ASP A 39 -7.25 -0.26 -12.99
N VAL A 40 -5.95 -0.57 -12.95
CA VAL A 40 -4.91 0.21 -13.63
C VAL A 40 -5.16 0.23 -15.15
N ILE A 41 -5.47 -0.92 -15.76
CA ILE A 41 -5.76 -0.99 -17.20
C ILE A 41 -7.02 -0.22 -17.56
N ILE A 42 -8.06 -0.31 -16.73
CA ILE A 42 -9.32 0.44 -16.91
C ILE A 42 -9.04 1.94 -16.89
N ASP A 43 -8.22 2.43 -15.96
CA ASP A 43 -7.93 3.86 -15.86
C ASP A 43 -7.12 4.39 -17.03
N PHE A 44 -6.11 3.64 -17.49
CA PHE A 44 -5.38 3.99 -18.72
C PHE A 44 -6.30 3.98 -19.94
N LYS A 45 -7.20 3.00 -20.04
CA LYS A 45 -8.19 2.92 -21.13
C LYS A 45 -9.15 4.10 -21.13
N LYS A 46 -9.62 4.56 -19.96
CA LYS A 46 -10.53 5.71 -19.82
C LYS A 46 -9.94 7.01 -20.36
N THR A 47 -8.61 7.16 -20.33
CA THR A 47 -7.97 8.37 -20.86
C THR A 47 -8.16 8.54 -22.37
N GLY A 48 -8.37 7.45 -23.11
CA GLY A 48 -8.46 7.47 -24.57
C GLY A 48 -7.14 7.83 -25.28
N LEU A 49 -6.03 7.96 -24.55
CA LEU A 49 -4.74 8.40 -25.08
C LEU A 49 -3.85 7.26 -25.60
N TYR A 50 -4.17 6.01 -25.22
CA TYR A 50 -3.30 4.86 -25.43
C TYR A 50 -3.87 3.86 -26.43
N THR A 51 -2.99 3.27 -27.23
CA THR A 51 -3.36 2.26 -28.22
C THR A 51 -3.69 0.93 -27.55
N LYS A 52 -4.48 0.09 -28.22
CA LYS A 52 -4.80 -1.27 -27.73
C LYS A 52 -3.54 -2.11 -27.47
N ASN A 53 -2.52 -1.96 -28.32
CA ASN A 53 -1.26 -2.69 -28.16
C ASN A 53 -0.51 -2.25 -26.90
N PHE A 54 -0.43 -0.94 -26.65
CA PHE A 54 0.16 -0.42 -25.42
C PHE A 54 -0.55 -0.94 -24.17
N LEU A 55 -1.89 -0.95 -24.16
CA LEU A 55 -2.66 -1.47 -23.02
C LEU A 55 -2.40 -2.96 -22.79
N SER A 56 -2.28 -3.75 -23.85
CA SER A 56 -1.92 -5.18 -23.78
C SER A 56 -0.51 -5.39 -23.23
N ASP A 57 0.46 -4.62 -23.71
CA ASP A 57 1.85 -4.70 -23.22
C ASP A 57 1.96 -4.27 -21.76
N LEU A 58 1.22 -3.23 -21.37
CA LEU A 58 1.12 -2.76 -19.99
C LEU A 58 0.55 -3.85 -19.08
N GLU A 59 -0.55 -4.48 -19.46
CA GLU A 59 -1.18 -5.55 -18.67
C GLU A 59 -0.21 -6.72 -18.49
N ASN A 60 0.40 -7.17 -19.59
CA ASN A 60 1.38 -8.25 -19.58
C ASN A 60 2.61 -7.92 -18.72
N GLY A 61 3.11 -6.69 -18.79
CA GLY A 61 4.21 -6.20 -17.98
C GLY A 61 3.86 -6.19 -16.49
N LEU A 62 2.69 -5.66 -16.13
CA LEU A 62 2.21 -5.61 -14.75
C LEU A 62 2.07 -7.02 -14.16
N ARG A 63 1.48 -7.96 -14.91
CA ARG A 63 1.33 -9.37 -14.48
C ARG A 63 2.67 -10.08 -14.24
N LYS A 64 3.71 -9.72 -14.99
CA LYS A 64 5.07 -10.30 -14.85
C LYS A 64 5.93 -9.59 -13.81
N SER A 65 5.55 -8.39 -13.39
CA SER A 65 6.31 -7.59 -12.43
C SER A 65 6.03 -7.97 -10.97
N SER A 66 6.77 -7.39 -10.04
CA SER A 66 6.46 -7.46 -8.60
C SER A 66 5.12 -6.78 -8.24
N TYR A 67 4.51 -6.03 -9.16
CA TYR A 67 3.16 -5.50 -8.99
C TYR A 67 2.09 -6.60 -9.08
N GLY A 68 2.28 -7.62 -9.91
CA GLY A 68 1.35 -8.76 -10.00
C GLY A 68 1.53 -9.82 -8.91
N LYS A 69 2.58 -9.69 -8.08
CA LYS A 69 2.82 -10.51 -6.88
C LYS A 69 2.14 -9.89 -5.66
#